data_AF-A0A7K5MZY9-F1
#
_entry.id   AF-A0A7K5MZY9-F1
#
_cell.length_a   1.000
_cell.length_b   1.000
_cell.length_c   1.000
_cell.angle_alpha   90.00
_cell.angle_beta   90.00
_cell.angle_gamma   90.00
#
_symmetry.space_group_name_H-M   'P 1'
#
loop_
_entity.id
_entity.type
_entity.pdbx_description
1 polymer ?
#
loop_
_entity_poly.entity_id
_entity_poly.type
_entity_poly.pdbx_seq_one_letter_code
_entity_poly.pdbx_strand_id
1 'polypeptide(L)' 'EEYVGSTQGVFQFELSGDGGGTWYIDLKTKGGSAGFGKPPVTADVVMSMSSADFVKMFT' A
#
# COMPACT_ATOMS: atom_id res chain seq x y z
N GLU A 1 6.61 14.28 11.62
CA GLU A 1 5.63 13.19 11.81
C GLU A 1 4.21 13.75 11.75
N GLU A 2 3.76 14.25 10.60
CA GLU A 2 2.51 15.04 10.50
C GLU A 2 1.71 14.74 9.22
N TYR A 3 1.55 13.46 8.86
CA TYR A 3 0.72 13.11 7.68
C TYR A 3 -0.18 11.89 7.87
N VAL A 4 -0.02 11.13 8.95
CA VAL A 4 -0.79 9.90 9.20
C VAL A 4 -2.22 10.18 9.71
N GLY A 5 -2.49 11.38 10.25
CA GLY A 5 -3.80 11.72 10.82
C GLY A 5 -4.87 12.15 9.81
N SER A 6 -4.50 12.54 8.57
CA SER A 6 -5.42 13.08 7.57
C SER A 6 -5.64 12.19 6.36
N THR A 7 -4.87 11.12 6.22
CA THR A 7 -4.98 10.19 5.08
C THR A 7 -6.06 9.14 5.35
N GLN A 8 -7.33 9.56 5.30
CA GLN A 8 -8.49 8.65 5.27
C GLN A 8 -8.61 7.97 3.90
N GLY A 9 -7.64 7.11 3.57
CA GLY A 9 -7.51 6.50 2.26
C GLY A 9 -7.25 5.01 2.32
N VAL A 10 -7.67 4.31 1.26
CA VAL A 10 -7.29 2.94 0.97
C VAL A 10 -6.13 2.98 -0.03
N PHE A 11 -4.98 2.50 0.38
CA PHE A 11 -3.76 2.46 -0.42
C PHE A 11 -3.53 1.05 -0.94
N GLN A 12 -3.31 0.91 -2.23
CA GLN A 12 -2.89 -0.34 -2.88
C GLN A 12 -1.46 -0.18 -3.38
N PHE A 13 -0.62 -1.15 -3.07
CA PHE A 13 0.75 -1.23 -3.54
C PHE A 13 0.87 -2.41 -4.50
N GLU A 14 1.33 -2.15 -5.70
CA GLU A 14 1.61 -3.17 -6.71
C GLU A 14 3.11 -3.27 -6.91
N LEU A 15 3.71 -4.27 -6.26
CA LEU A 15 5.13 -4.55 -6.40
C LEU A 15 5.32 -5.53 -7.56
N SER A 16 6.07 -5.11 -8.56
CA SER A 16 6.45 -5.93 -9.72
C SER A 16 7.89 -6.43 -9.58
N GLY A 17 8.17 -7.64 -10.09
CA GLY A 17 9.50 -8.25 -10.00
C GLY A 17 9.54 -9.47 -9.08
N ASP A 18 10.75 -9.93 -8.73
CA ASP A 18 10.94 -11.12 -7.92
C ASP A 18 10.50 -10.85 -6.47
N GLY A 19 9.66 -11.73 -5.92
CA GLY A 19 8.94 -11.48 -4.65
C GLY A 19 7.87 -10.37 -4.72
N GLY A 20 7.48 -9.95 -5.92
CA GLY A 20 6.41 -8.98 -6.14
C GLY A 20 5.03 -9.49 -5.71
N GLY A 21 4.07 -8.57 -5.60
CA GLY A 21 2.71 -8.88 -5.20
C GLY A 21 1.89 -7.62 -4.95
N THR A 22 0.57 -7.78 -4.93
CA THR A 22 -0.33 -6.71 -4.51
C THR A 22 -0.44 -6.71 -3.00
N TRP A 23 -0.37 -5.55 -2.40
CA TRP A 23 -0.63 -5.33 -0.97
C TRP A 23 -1.59 -4.19 -0.82
N TYR A 24 -2.29 -4.15 0.30
CA TYR A 24 -3.15 -3.00 0.62
C TYR A 24 -3.05 -2.58 2.08
N ILE A 25 -3.33 -1.30 2.30
CA ILE A 25 -3.51 -0.69 3.60
C ILE A 25 -4.79 0.15 3.53
N ASP A 26 -5.80 -0.26 4.27
CA ASP A 26 -7.01 0.50 4.51
C ASP A 26 -6.83 1.25 5.83
N LEU A 27 -6.83 2.58 5.79
CA LEU A 27 -6.83 3.44 6.98
C LEU A 27 -8.18 4.13 7.20
N LYS A 28 -9.18 3.78 6.40
CA LYS A 28 -10.48 4.44 6.31
C LYS A 28 -11.58 3.63 7.00
N THR A 29 -11.51 2.30 6.97
CA THR A 29 -12.57 1.44 7.53
C THR A 29 -12.20 0.92 8.93
N LYS A 30 -13.19 0.98 9.85
CA LYS A 30 -13.31 0.27 11.14
C LYS A 30 -12.01 -0.11 11.90
N GLY A 31 -11.03 0.79 11.99
CA GLY A 31 -9.80 0.60 12.78
C GLY A 31 -8.52 0.34 11.98
N GLY A 32 -8.63 0.31 10.65
CA GLY A 32 -7.51 0.08 9.74
C GLY A 32 -7.22 -1.41 9.51
N SER A 33 -6.93 -1.79 8.27
CA SER A 33 -6.63 -3.17 7.88
C SER A 33 -5.48 -3.17 6.87
N ALA A 34 -4.59 -4.16 6.94
CA ALA A 34 -3.56 -4.35 5.94
C ALA A 34 -3.44 -5.83 5.57
N GLY A 35 -3.10 -6.11 4.31
CA GLY A 35 -3.00 -7.50 3.86
C GLY A 35 -2.35 -7.67 2.49
N PHE A 36 -2.03 -8.92 2.18
CA PHE A 36 -1.61 -9.35 0.84
C PHE A 36 -2.84 -9.52 -0.06
N GLY A 37 -2.73 -9.06 -1.29
CA GLY A 37 -3.78 -9.09 -2.30
C GLY A 37 -4.47 -7.75 -2.50
N LYS A 38 -5.65 -7.79 -3.15
CA LYS A 38 -6.46 -6.59 -3.40
C LYS A 38 -7.18 -6.15 -2.11
N PRO A 39 -7.36 -4.83 -1.93
CA PRO A 39 -8.15 -4.33 -0.82
C PRO A 39 -9.62 -4.79 -0.92
N PRO A 40 -10.31 -4.96 0.23
CA PRO A 40 -11.72 -5.33 0.28
C PRO A 40 -12.64 -4.21 -0.24
N VAL A 41 -12.12 -2.99 -0.34
CA VAL A 41 -12.79 -1.78 -0.84
C VAL A 41 -11.90 -1.14 -1.91
N THR A 42 -12.49 -0.32 -2.79
CA THR A 42 -11.74 0.36 -3.86
C THR A 42 -10.60 1.19 -3.28
N ALA A 43 -9.39 0.99 -3.80
CA ALA A 43 -8.24 1.80 -3.43
C ALA A 43 -8.44 3.24 -3.89
N ASP A 44 -8.27 4.19 -2.97
CA ASP A 44 -8.21 5.62 -3.29
C ASP A 44 -6.90 5.97 -4.01
N VAL A 45 -5.82 5.23 -3.73
CA VAL A 45 -4.50 5.41 -4.36
C VAL A 45 -3.89 4.06 -4.71
N VAL A 46 -3.39 3.92 -5.95
CA VAL A 46 -2.61 2.76 -6.39
C VAL A 46 -1.18 3.22 -6.68
N MET A 47 -0.21 2.62 -5.99
CA MET A 47 1.21 2.87 -6.18
C MET A 47 1.86 1.62 -6.76
N SER A 48 2.27 1.70 -8.03
CA SER A 48 2.94 0.60 -8.73
C SER A 48 4.44 0.89 -8.81
N MET A 49 5.26 -0.04 -8.31
CA MET A 49 6.70 0.12 -8.16
C MET A 49 7.41 -1.21 -8.39
N SER A 50 8.67 -1.17 -8.83
CA SER A 50 9.48 -2.38 -8.91
C SER A 50 9.98 -2.76 -7.51
N SER A 51 9.97 -4.05 -7.17
CA SER A 51 10.51 -4.54 -5.89
C SER A 51 11.98 -4.14 -5.71
N ALA A 52 12.73 -4.03 -6.82
CA ALA A 52 14.10 -3.55 -6.85
C ALA A 52 14.24 -2.08 -6.43
N ASP A 53 13.31 -1.20 -6.81
CA ASP A 53 13.38 0.22 -6.44
C ASP A 53 12.86 0.48 -5.01
N PHE A 54 11.97 -0.37 -4.49
CA PHE A 54 11.55 -0.32 -3.09
C PHE A 54 12.71 -0.61 -2.13
N VAL A 55 13.51 -1.65 -2.42
CA VAL A 55 14.68 -2.01 -1.59
C VAL A 55 15.73 -0.89 -1.59
N LYS A 56 15.92 -0.22 -2.73
CA LYS A 56 16.86 0.92 -2.86
C LYS A 56 16.45 2.15 -2.04
N MET A 57 15.20 2.30 -1.61
CA MET A 57 14.82 3.41 -0.72
C MET A 57 15.26 3.19 0.73
N PHE A 58 15.56 1.95 1.13
CA PHE A 58 15.93 1.58 2.50
C PHE A 58 17.38 1.08 2.63
N THR A 59 18.16 1.11 1.55
CA THR A 59 19.60 0.74 1.51
C THR A 59 20.42 1.96 1.10
#